data_AF-A0A7J2GYF4-F1
#
_entry.id   AF-A0A7J2GYF4-F1
#
_cell.length_a   1.000
_cell.length_b   1.000
_cell.length_c   1.000
_cell.angle_alpha   90.00
_cell.angle_beta   90.00
_cell.angle_gamma   90.00
#
_symmetry.space_group_name_H-M   'P 1'
#
loop_
_entity.id
_entity.type
_entity.pdbx_description
1 polymer ?
#
loop_
_entity_poly.entity_id
_entity_poly.type
_entity_poly.pdbx_seq_one_letter_code
_entity_poly.pdbx_strand_id
1 'polypeptide(L)' 'VKRRKFCPKCGPGVFLAEHKDRFSCGKCGYTEFKK' A
#
# COMPACT_ATOMS: atom_id res chain seq x y z
N VAL A 1 14.74 2.26 -9.43
CA VAL A 1 13.53 2.98 -8.95
C VAL A 1 12.56 1.97 -8.33
N LYS A 2 12.47 1.89 -7.00
CA LYS A 2 11.54 0.99 -6.30
C LYS A 2 10.13 1.59 -6.41
N ARG A 3 9.31 1.07 -7.34
CA ARG A 3 7.92 1.50 -7.54
C ARG A 3 7.13 1.15 -6.28
N ARG A 4 6.81 2.14 -5.43
CA ARG A 4 5.91 1.96 -4.28
C ARG A 4 4.61 1.36 -4.79
N LYS A 5 4.09 0.32 -4.12
CA LYS A 5 2.80 -0.28 -4.49
C LYS A 5 1.71 0.80 -4.40
N PHE A 6 0.94 0.94 -5.47
CA PHE A 6 -0.27 1.73 -5.43
C PHE A 6 -1.37 0.94 -4.72
N CYS A 7 -2.27 1.66 -4.05
CA CYS A 7 -3.43 1.02 -3.47
C CYS A 7 -4.40 0.60 -4.59
N PRO A 8 -4.76 -0.69 -4.71
CA PRO A 8 -5.67 -1.17 -5.75
C PRO A 8 -7.09 -0.61 -5.59
N LYS A 9 -7.49 -0.20 -4.38
CA LYS A 9 -8.81 0.37 -4.10
C LYS A 9 -8.89 1.88 -4.31
N CYS A 10 -7.83 2.63 -4.01
CA CYS A 10 -7.86 4.09 -4.10
C CYS A 10 -7.40 4.63 -5.45
N GLY A 11 -6.71 3.81 -6.26
CA GLY A 11 -6.24 4.20 -7.58
C GLY A 11 -4.88 4.91 -7.59
N PRO A 12 -4.44 5.34 -8.78
CA PRO A 12 -3.13 5.97 -8.98
C PRO A 12 -3.03 7.29 -8.21
N GLY A 13 -1.95 7.43 -7.43
CA GLY A 13 -1.72 8.59 -6.55
C GLY A 13 -1.84 8.29 -5.05
N VAL A 14 -2.42 7.15 -4.68
CA VAL A 14 -2.41 6.67 -3.29
C VAL A 14 -1.46 5.50 -3.14
N PHE A 15 -0.40 5.73 -2.38
CA PHE A 15 0.62 4.72 -2.10
C PHE A 15 0.25 3.90 -0.86
N LEU A 16 0.63 2.63 -0.89
CA LEU A 16 0.65 1.81 0.31
C LEU A 16 1.90 2.12 1.13
N ALA A 17 1.71 2.37 2.42
CA ALA A 17 2.78 2.48 3.40
C ALA A 17 3.45 1.11 3.55
N GLU A 18 4.74 1.04 3.24
CA GLU A 18 5.52 -0.17 3.37
C GLU A 18 5.99 -0.33 4.82
N HIS A 19 5.41 -1.29 5.54
CA HIS A 19 5.92 -1.79 6.81
C HIS A 19 6.70 -3.10 6.58
N LYS A 20 7.30 -3.60 7.66
CA LYS A 20 8.17 -4.78 7.61
C LYS A 20 7.37 -6.05 7.35
N ASP A 21 6.19 -6.15 7.95
CA ASP A 21 5.24 -7.26 7.91
C ASP A 21 4.06 -7.02 6.96
N ARG A 22 3.79 -5.77 6.59
CA ARG A 22 2.58 -5.40 5.83
C ARG A 22 2.73 -4.15 4.98
N PHE A 23 1.77 -3.97 4.09
CA PHE A 23 1.51 -2.76 3.34
C PHE A 23 0.19 -2.19 3.82
N SER A 24 0.13 -0.92 4.21
CA SER A 24 -1.10 -0.31 4.73
C SER A 24 -1.49 0.93 3.93
N CYS A 25 -2.76 1.05 3.56
CA CYS A 25 -3.31 2.23 2.90
C CYS A 25 -3.94 3.16 3.93
N GLY A 26 -3.37 4.35 4.09
CA GLY A 26 -3.92 5.38 5.00
C GLY A 26 -5.27 5.98 4.55
N LYS A 27 -5.70 5.77 3.29
CA LYS A 27 -6.92 6.40 2.76
C LYS A 27 -8.16 5.49 2.78
N CYS A 28 -8.00 4.18 2.57
CA CYS A 28 -9.11 3.23 2.59
C CYS A 28 -8.98 2.10 3.63
N GLY A 29 -7.91 2.07 4.42
CA GLY A 29 -7.66 1.01 5.39
C GLY A 29 -7.22 -0.34 4.78
N TYR A 30 -6.91 -0.38 3.48
CA TYR A 30 -6.45 -1.60 2.82
C TYR A 30 -5.11 -2.04 3.39
N THR A 31 -5.03 -3.28 3.86
CA THR A 31 -3.82 -3.84 4.46
C THR A 31 -3.43 -5.13 3.74
N GLU A 32 -2.18 -5.23 3.29
CA GLU A 32 -1.62 -6.34 2.53
C GLU A 32 -0.44 -6.91 3.34
N PHE A 33 -0.56 -8.10 3.91
CA PHE A 33 0.56 -8.69 4.64
C PHE A 33 1.59 -9.26 3.66
N LYS A 34 2.87 -8.92 3.88
CA LYS A 34 3.98 -9.55 3.15
C LYS A 34 4.19 -10.93 3.75
N LYS A 35 3.90 -11.97 2.99
CA LYS A 35 4.22 -13.35 3.37
C LYS A 35 5.70 -13.63 3.14
#